data_AF-S2XIH0-F1
#
_entry.id   AF-S2XIH0-F1
#
_cell.length_a   1.000
_cell.length_b   1.000
_cell.length_c   1.000
_cell.angle_alpha   90.00
_cell.angle_beta   90.00
_cell.angle_gamma   90.00
#
_symmetry.space_group_name_H-M   'P 1'
#
loop_
_entity.id
_entity.type
_entity.pdbx_description
1 polymer ?
#
loop_
_entity_poly.entity_id
_entity_poly.type
_entity_poly.pdbx_seq_one_letter_code
_entity_poly.pdbx_strand_id
1 'polypeptide(L)'
;MAKIHFDAATKGNPGLSTCGVVIVDEHERYTATKVLGMMDNHTAEWEALLFAMKQAKALNIETALIYTDSQLIEDAVNREYVKNKHFKAYLERYLNESNHFALCFVKWVPRKQNKAANQLAQDKLYHTIKQQSD
;
A
#
# COMPACT_ATOMS: atom_id res chain seq x y z
N MET A 1 7.18 -12.09 13.24
CA MET A 1 7.38 -11.29 11.99
C MET A 1 6.03 -10.96 11.37
N ALA A 2 5.75 -9.69 11.04
CA ALA A 2 4.45 -9.30 10.49
C ALA A 2 4.38 -9.44 8.96
N LYS A 3 3.23 -9.88 8.45
CA LYS A 3 2.88 -9.93 7.03
C LYS A 3 1.95 -8.77 6.70
N ILE A 4 2.32 -7.95 5.73
CA ILE A 4 1.58 -6.75 5.36
C ILE A 4 1.13 -6.89 3.92
N HIS A 5 -0.16 -6.74 3.67
CA HIS A 5 -0.74 -6.68 2.34
C HIS A 5 -1.33 -5.30 2.13
N PHE A 6 -1.12 -4.71 0.96
CA PHE A 6 -1.76 -3.45 0.59
C PHE A 6 -2.25 -3.50 -0.85
N ASP A 7 -3.28 -2.72 -1.14
CA ASP A 7 -3.75 -2.49 -2.50
C ASP A 7 -4.46 -1.13 -2.58
N ALA A 8 -4.61 -0.62 -3.80
CA ALA A 8 -5.32 0.61 -4.11
C ALA A 8 -6.49 0.36 -5.07
N ALA A 9 -7.53 1.16 -4.94
CA ALA A 9 -8.67 1.16 -5.84
C ALA A 9 -8.91 2.59 -6.34
N THR A 10 -9.02 2.77 -7.66
CA THR A 10 -9.28 4.07 -8.28
C THR A 10 -10.50 4.00 -9.19
N LYS A 11 -11.41 4.97 -9.07
CA LYS A 11 -12.53 5.16 -10.01
C LYS A 11 -12.10 6.12 -11.12
N GLY A 12 -11.63 5.57 -12.24
CA GLY A 12 -11.05 6.32 -13.36
C GLY A 12 -9.52 6.21 -13.38
N ASN A 13 -8.86 6.93 -14.29
CA ASN A 13 -7.39 7.01 -14.32
C ASN A 13 -6.93 8.28 -15.08
N PRO A 14 -6.69 9.43 -14.40
CA PRO A 14 -6.78 9.65 -12.95
C PRO A 14 -8.23 9.67 -12.43
N GLY A 15 -8.40 9.41 -11.13
CA GLY A 15 -9.71 9.30 -10.50
C GLY A 15 -9.65 9.32 -8.98
N LEU A 16 -10.81 9.25 -8.33
CA LEU A 16 -10.87 9.12 -6.87
C LEU A 16 -10.25 7.77 -6.47
N SER A 17 -9.22 7.83 -5.63
CA SER A 17 -8.46 6.68 -5.17
C SER A 17 -8.62 6.45 -3.67
N THR A 18 -8.62 5.19 -3.30
CA THR A 18 -8.57 4.71 -1.92
C THR A 18 -7.55 3.59 -1.81
N CYS A 19 -7.17 3.23 -0.59
CA CYS A 19 -6.37 2.04 -0.34
C CYS A 19 -6.89 1.23 0.83
N GLY A 20 -6.50 -0.04 0.83
CA GLY A 20 -6.73 -1.01 1.88
C GLY A 20 -5.43 -1.66 2.30
N VAL A 21 -5.26 -1.85 3.59
CA VAL A 21 -4.09 -2.48 4.20
C VAL A 21 -4.56 -3.58 5.16
N VAL A 22 -3.89 -4.71 5.12
CA VAL A 22 -4.05 -5.83 6.05
C VAL A 22 -2.69 -6.13 6.64
N ILE A 23 -2.58 -6.09 7.97
CA ILE A 23 -1.38 -6.44 8.71
C ILE A 23 -1.72 -7.65 9.57
N VAL A 24 -0.92 -8.70 9.48
CA VAL A 24 -1.07 -9.91 10.28
C VAL A 24 0.24 -10.16 11.00
N ASP A 25 0.22 -10.12 12.33
CA ASP A 25 1.33 -10.56 13.17
C ASP A 25 1.02 -11.91 13.83
N GLU A 26 1.75 -12.28 14.88
CA GLU A 26 1.60 -13.58 15.56
C GLU A 26 0.37 -13.64 16.47
N HIS A 27 -0.22 -12.50 16.80
CA HIS A 27 -1.32 -12.40 17.76
C HIS A 27 -2.63 -12.05 17.06
N GLU A 28 -2.59 -11.08 16.14
CA GLU A 28 -3.78 -10.41 15.66
C GLU A 28 -3.70 -10.03 14.17
N ARG A 29 -4.89 -9.75 13.63
CA ARG A 29 -5.08 -9.22 12.29
C ARG A 29 -5.63 -7.81 12.38
N TYR A 30 -4.89 -6.86 11.84
CA TYR A 30 -5.26 -5.46 11.76
C TYR A 30 -5.62 -5.09 10.32
N THR A 31 -6.63 -4.23 10.15
CA THR A 31 -7.01 -3.69 8.84
C THR A 31 -7.14 -2.18 8.90
N ALA A 32 -6.78 -1.51 7.81
CA ALA A 32 -6.90 -0.06 7.70
C ALA A 32 -7.28 0.32 6.27
N THR A 33 -8.03 1.41 6.12
CA THR A 33 -8.37 1.99 4.82
C THR A 33 -8.17 3.50 4.84
N LYS A 34 -7.89 4.08 3.68
CA LYS A 34 -7.72 5.53 3.55
C LYS A 34 -8.23 6.02 2.19
N VAL A 35 -8.81 7.22 2.18
CA VAL A 35 -9.07 7.97 0.94
C VAL A 35 -7.78 8.69 0.56
N LEU A 36 -7.28 8.43 -0.64
CA LEU A 36 -6.03 8.98 -1.15
C LEU A 36 -6.24 10.29 -1.92
N GLY A 37 -7.44 10.53 -2.45
CA GLY A 37 -7.78 11.71 -3.25
C GLY A 37 -7.76 11.40 -4.73
N MET A 38 -7.58 12.41 -5.59
CA MET A 38 -7.58 12.23 -7.05
C MET A 38 -6.18 11.91 -7.56
N MET A 39 -5.97 10.72 -8.10
CA MET A 39 -4.67 10.29 -8.65
C MET A 39 -4.81 9.17 -9.69
N ASP A 40 -3.71 8.84 -10.37
CA ASP A 40 -3.64 7.67 -11.25
C ASP A 40 -3.40 6.37 -10.45
N ASN A 41 -3.61 5.23 -11.10
CA ASN A 41 -3.49 3.91 -10.47
C ASN A 41 -2.11 3.67 -9.85
N HIS A 42 -1.03 4.03 -10.54
CA HIS A 42 0.33 3.76 -10.05
C HIS A 42 0.68 4.66 -8.88
N THR A 43 0.31 5.95 -8.94
CA THR A 43 0.44 6.85 -7.79
C THR A 43 -0.35 6.34 -6.58
N ALA A 44 -1.55 5.78 -6.80
CA ALA A 44 -2.35 5.19 -5.73
C ALA A 44 -1.70 3.96 -5.08
N GLU A 45 -1.07 3.08 -5.86
CA GLU A 45 -0.31 1.94 -5.32
C GLU A 45 0.87 2.40 -4.45
N TRP A 46 1.62 3.42 -4.89
CA TRP A 46 2.73 3.98 -4.11
C TRP A 46 2.27 4.65 -2.80
N GLU A 47 1.17 5.41 -2.85
CA GLU A 47 0.56 5.99 -1.63
C GLU A 47 0.03 4.89 -0.69
N ALA A 48 -0.51 3.79 -1.23
CA ALA A 48 -0.96 2.65 -0.44
C ALA A 48 0.21 1.95 0.28
N LEU A 49 1.37 1.80 -0.37
CA LEU A 49 2.58 1.30 0.26
C LEU A 49 3.00 2.18 1.45
N LEU A 50 3.12 3.49 1.24
CA LEU A 50 3.53 4.42 2.30
C LEU A 50 2.51 4.45 3.46
N PHE A 51 1.22 4.34 3.14
CA PHE A 51 0.19 4.20 4.16
C PHE A 51 0.36 2.91 4.97
N ALA A 52 0.64 1.78 4.32
CA ALA A 52 0.88 0.51 4.99
C ALA A 52 2.08 0.56 5.95
N MET A 53 3.19 1.17 5.53
CA MET A 53 4.35 1.39 6.39
C MET A 53 4.01 2.23 7.61
N LYS A 54 3.25 3.31 7.41
CA LYS A 54 2.79 4.16 8.52
C LYS A 54 1.92 3.40 9.52
N GLN A 55 1.02 2.54 9.04
CA GLN A 55 0.20 1.70 9.92
C GLN A 55 1.06 0.71 10.71
N ALA A 56 2.02 0.06 10.05
CA ALA A 56 2.91 -0.89 10.71
C ALA A 56 3.79 -0.23 11.78
N LYS A 57 4.31 0.96 11.50
CA LYS A 57 5.03 1.80 12.46
C LYS A 57 4.17 2.19 13.67
N ALA A 58 2.91 2.55 13.45
CA ALA A 58 1.98 2.85 14.55
C ALA A 58 1.68 1.64 15.44
N LEU A 59 1.82 0.42 14.91
CA LEU A 59 1.70 -0.84 15.64
C LEU A 59 3.03 -1.31 16.25
N ASN A 60 4.10 -0.49 16.20
CA ASN A 60 5.45 -0.84 16.65
C ASN A 60 6.00 -2.12 16.03
N ILE A 61 5.69 -2.38 14.76
CA ILE A 61 6.22 -3.53 14.03
C ILE A 61 7.66 -3.24 13.63
N GLU A 62 8.59 -4.07 14.09
CA GLU A 62 10.02 -3.94 13.76
C GLU A 62 10.46 -4.82 12.58
N THR A 63 9.74 -5.91 12.30
CA THR A 63 10.06 -6.86 11.23
C THR A 63 8.85 -7.09 10.33
N ALA A 64 8.93 -6.67 9.07
CA ALA A 64 7.82 -6.67 8.12
C ALA A 64 8.17 -7.36 6.79
N LEU A 65 7.25 -8.19 6.33
CA LEU A 65 7.22 -8.72 4.97
C LEU A 65 5.99 -8.16 4.25
N ILE A 66 6.23 -7.20 3.36
CA ILE A 66 5.22 -6.47 2.61
C ILE A 66 4.97 -7.18 1.28
N TYR A 67 3.69 -7.39 0.98
CA TYR A 67 3.22 -8.03 -0.23
C TYR A 67 2.45 -7.04 -1.10
N THR A 68 2.81 -7.01 -2.37
CA THR A 68 2.15 -6.20 -3.41
C THR A 68 1.87 -7.07 -4.63
N ASP A 69 0.85 -6.75 -5.42
CA ASP A 69 0.66 -7.33 -6.75
C ASP A 69 1.23 -6.46 -7.88
N SER A 70 1.94 -5.38 -7.52
CA SER A 70 2.68 -4.51 -8.43
C SER A 70 4.15 -4.90 -8.52
N GLN A 71 4.54 -5.56 -9.63
CA GLN A 71 5.95 -5.91 -9.89
C GLN A 71 6.83 -4.65 -9.98
N LEU A 72 6.27 -3.52 -10.43
CA LEU A 72 6.99 -2.26 -10.52
C LEU A 72 7.44 -1.76 -9.15
N ILE A 73 6.59 -1.87 -8.13
CA ILE A 73 6.95 -1.48 -6.76
C ILE A 73 8.01 -2.42 -6.20
N GLU A 74 7.83 -3.74 -6.35
CA GLU A 74 8.82 -4.71 -5.89
C GLU A 74 10.20 -4.45 -6.53
N ASP A 75 10.25 -4.32 -7.86
CA ASP A 75 11.48 -4.06 -8.60
C ASP A 75 12.13 -2.73 -8.17
N ALA A 76 11.33 -1.67 -8.01
CA ALA A 76 11.84 -0.36 -7.63
C ALA A 76 12.44 -0.34 -6.23
N VAL A 77 11.78 -1.01 -5.28
CA VAL A 77 12.25 -1.14 -3.89
C VAL A 77 13.51 -1.99 -3.84
N ASN A 78 13.50 -3.17 -4.45
CA ASN A 78 14.62 -4.11 -4.37
C ASN A 78 15.89 -3.61 -5.08
N ARG A 79 15.74 -2.77 -6.12
CA ARG A 79 16.87 -2.13 -6.81
C ARG A 79 17.23 -0.77 -6.23
N GLU A 80 16.45 -0.28 -5.27
CA GLU A 80 16.51 1.10 -4.77
C GLU A 80 16.55 2.13 -5.92
N TYR A 81 15.82 1.85 -6.99
CA TYR A 81 15.85 2.66 -8.19
C TYR A 81 14.53 2.63 -8.96
N VAL A 82 14.07 3.82 -9.37
CA VAL A 82 12.94 3.97 -10.30
C VAL A 82 13.28 4.97 -11.40
N LYS A 83 12.96 4.59 -12.64
CA LYS A 83 13.24 5.41 -13.83
C LYS A 83 12.36 6.67 -13.90
N ASN A 84 11.09 6.54 -13.52
CA ASN A 84 10.14 7.64 -13.55
C ASN A 84 10.45 8.64 -12.42
N LYS A 85 10.74 9.91 -12.79
CA LYS A 85 11.04 10.98 -11.84
C LYS A 85 9.93 11.23 -10.83
N HIS A 86 8.67 11.04 -11.22
CA HIS A 86 7.51 11.18 -10.33
C HIS A 86 7.56 10.19 -9.15
N PHE A 87 7.96 8.94 -9.42
CA PHE A 87 8.04 7.89 -8.40
C PHE A 87 9.33 7.93 -7.57
N LYS A 88 10.33 8.76 -7.93
CA LYS A 88 11.56 8.87 -7.14
C LYS A 88 11.28 9.38 -5.72
N ALA A 89 10.43 10.40 -5.61
CA ALA A 89 10.04 10.94 -4.29
C ALA A 89 9.31 9.89 -3.43
N TYR A 90 8.54 8.98 -4.07
CA TYR A 90 7.87 7.88 -3.38
C TYR A 90 8.85 6.84 -2.87
N LEU A 91 9.81 6.44 -3.72
CA LEU A 91 10.86 5.52 -3.35
C LEU A 91 11.74 6.09 -2.23
N GLU A 92 12.15 7.35 -2.30
CA GLU A 92 12.93 8.01 -1.25
C GLU A 92 12.18 8.03 0.09
N ARG A 93 10.87 8.32 0.07
CA ARG A 93 10.02 8.25 1.26
C ARG A 93 9.92 6.83 1.80
N TYR A 94 9.76 5.83 0.94
CA TYR A 94 9.75 4.42 1.33
C TYR A 94 11.08 4.06 2.02
N LEU A 95 12.22 4.37 1.40
CA LEU A 95 13.54 4.04 1.95
C LEU A 95 13.75 4.72 3.31
N ASN A 96 13.35 5.98 3.46
CA ASN A 96 13.43 6.68 4.73
C ASN A 96 12.55 6.04 5.81
N GLU A 97 11.29 5.69 5.50
CA GLU A 97 10.42 5.00 6.45
C GLU A 97 10.89 3.57 6.75
N SER A 98 11.57 2.91 5.80
CA SER A 98 12.07 1.55 5.96
C SER A 98 13.15 1.45 7.04
N ASN A 99 13.88 2.54 7.30
CA ASN A 99 14.88 2.63 8.38
C ASN A 99 14.29 2.49 9.78
N HIS A 100 12.96 2.62 9.93
CA HIS A 100 12.30 2.36 11.22
C HIS A 100 12.20 0.87 11.54
N PHE A 101 12.24 0.01 10.51
CA PHE A 101 12.12 -1.43 10.66
C PHE A 101 13.52 -2.02 10.78
N ALA A 102 13.72 -2.94 11.73
CA ALA A 102 14.92 -3.76 11.79
C ALA A 102 15.06 -4.63 10.53
N LEU A 103 13.93 -5.04 9.94
CA LEU A 103 13.89 -5.81 8.71
C LEU A 103 12.60 -5.49 7.93
N CYS A 104 12.74 -5.05 6.69
CA CYS A 104 11.61 -4.76 5.81
C CYS A 104 11.88 -5.32 4.41
N PHE A 105 11.06 -6.26 3.96
CA PHE A 105 11.14 -6.81 2.61
C PHE A 105 9.85 -6.55 1.86
N VAL A 106 9.97 -6.17 0.58
CA VAL A 106 8.84 -6.08 -0.34
C VAL A 106 8.92 -7.24 -1.32
N LYS A 107 7.82 -7.96 -1.46
CA LYS A 107 7.71 -9.11 -2.35
C LYS A 107 6.43 -9.04 -3.18
N TRP A 108 6.57 -9.33 -4.47
CA TRP A 108 5.43 -9.47 -5.35
C TRP A 108 4.68 -10.78 -5.10
N VAL A 109 3.35 -10.71 -5.15
CA VAL A 109 2.45 -11.85 -5.12
C VAL A 109 1.38 -11.73 -6.19
N PRO A 110 0.89 -12.83 -6.76
CA PRO A 110 -0.26 -12.77 -7.66
C PRO A 110 -1.47 -12.12 -6.99
N ARG A 111 -2.22 -11.30 -7.70
CA ARG A 111 -3.44 -10.61 -7.20
C ARG A 111 -4.43 -11.52 -6.46
N LYS A 112 -4.52 -12.79 -6.86
CA LYS A 112 -5.36 -13.80 -6.17
C LYS A 112 -4.97 -14.03 -4.70
N GLN A 113 -3.73 -13.73 -4.32
CA GLN A 113 -3.20 -13.80 -2.95
C GLN A 113 -3.31 -12.46 -2.20
N ASN A 114 -3.58 -11.35 -2.92
CA ASN A 114 -3.75 -10.01 -2.33
C ASN A 114 -5.22 -9.58 -2.17
N LYS A 115 -6.16 -10.53 -2.27
CA LYS A 115 -7.60 -10.26 -2.34
C LYS A 115 -8.14 -9.43 -1.19
N ALA A 116 -7.64 -9.64 0.03
CA ALA A 116 -8.18 -8.98 1.21
C ALA A 116 -7.90 -7.47 1.20
N ALA A 117 -6.67 -7.06 0.85
CA ALA A 117 -6.34 -5.65 0.71
C ALA A 117 -7.09 -4.99 -0.46
N ASN A 118 -7.18 -5.71 -1.60
CA ASN A 118 -7.98 -5.27 -2.74
C ASN A 118 -9.45 -5.02 -2.36
N GLN A 119 -10.07 -5.96 -1.64
CA GLN A 119 -11.46 -5.83 -1.23
C GLN A 119 -11.67 -4.61 -0.32
N LEU A 120 -10.79 -4.42 0.67
CA LEU A 120 -10.84 -3.25 1.55
C LEU A 120 -10.74 -1.93 0.79
N ALA A 121 -9.85 -1.86 -0.21
CA ALA A 121 -9.71 -0.68 -1.05
C ALA A 121 -10.99 -0.41 -1.85
N GLN A 122 -11.54 -1.44 -2.50
CA GLN A 122 -12.77 -1.36 -3.30
C GLN A 122 -13.99 -0.98 -2.45
N ASP A 123 -14.17 -1.59 -1.29
CA ASP A 123 -15.26 -1.28 -0.37
C ASP A 123 -15.18 0.18 0.08
N LYS A 124 -13.98 0.65 0.45
CA LYS A 124 -13.77 2.04 0.84
C LYS A 124 -14.11 3.00 -0.30
N LEU A 125 -13.70 2.67 -1.53
CA LEU A 125 -14.00 3.47 -2.72
C LEU A 125 -15.51 3.56 -2.95
N TYR A 126 -16.19 2.42 -2.92
CA TYR A 126 -17.64 2.33 -3.08
C TYR A 126 -18.40 3.20 -2.08
N HIS A 127 -18.07 3.09 -0.79
CA HIS A 127 -18.69 3.89 0.26
C HIS A 127 -18.41 5.39 0.10
N THR A 128 -17.18 5.75 -0.32
CA THR A 128 -16.79 7.16 -0.50
C THR A 128 -17.55 7.79 -1.67
N ILE A 129 -17.75 7.05 -2.77
CA ILE A 129 -18.52 7.53 -3.92
C ILE A 129 -20.00 7.74 -3.54
N LYS A 130 -20.59 6.79 -2.81
CA LYS A 130 -21.98 6.91 -2.35
C LYS A 130 -22.18 8.16 -1.49
N GLN A 131 -21.30 8.40 -0.52
CA GLN A 131 -21.36 9.56 0.37
C GLN A 131 -21.17 10.91 -0.35
N GLN A 132 -20.60 10.93 -1.56
CA GLN A 132 -20.47 12.15 -2.38
C GLN A 132 -21.66 12.37 -3.33
N SER A 133 -22.56 11.39 -3.43
CA SER A 133 -23.72 11.43 -4.33
C SER A 133 -25.03 11.76 -3.61
N ASP A 134 -24.98 11.86 -2.27
CA ASP A 134 -26.04 12.30 -1.37
C ASP A 134 -25.77 13.75 -0.92
#